data_AF-A0A518K7M7-F1
#
_entry.id   AF-A0A518K7M7-F1
#
_cell.length_a   1.000
_cell.length_b   1.000
_cell.length_c   1.000
_cell.angle_alpha   90.00
_cell.angle_beta   90.00
_cell.angle_gamma   90.00
#
_symmetry.space_group_name_H-M   'P 1'
#
loop_
_entity.id
_entity.type
_entity.pdbx_description
1 polymer ?
#
loop_
_entity_poly.entity_id
_entity_poly.type
_entity_poly.pdbx_seq_one_letter_code
_entity_poly.pdbx_strand_id
1 'polypeptide(L)'
;MKPQSLNGEQLVSLQEVPDYLPTRRGKKVHITTIYRWVLKGVRGKVLESALLGGIRYTSLEALQRFLGTTTTNVQESHRKAQIDVILSNRGLTMP
;
A
#
# COMPACT_ATOMS: atom_id res chain seq x y z
N MET A 1 16.31 -11.24 9.28
CA MET A 1 16.73 -10.89 10.65
C MET A 1 15.49 -10.49 11.45
N LYS A 2 15.57 -10.28 12.78
CA LYS A 2 14.45 -9.67 13.51
C LYS A 2 14.43 -8.16 13.21
N PRO A 3 13.25 -7.54 12.99
CA PRO A 3 13.17 -6.12 12.71
C PRO A 3 13.70 -5.30 13.90
N GLN A 4 14.45 -4.25 13.61
CA GLN A 4 14.95 -3.33 14.63
C GLN A 4 13.85 -2.32 14.96
N SER A 5 13.47 -2.19 16.24
CA SER A 5 12.48 -1.19 16.63
C SER A 5 13.12 0.19 16.80
N LEU A 6 12.52 1.22 16.20
CA LEU A 6 12.89 2.63 16.37
C LEU A 6 11.63 3.48 16.51
N ASN A 7 11.53 4.24 17.60
CA ASN A 7 10.40 5.15 17.87
C ASN A 7 9.00 4.49 17.73
N GLY A 8 8.88 3.22 18.13
CA GLY A 8 7.63 2.46 18.06
C GLY A 8 7.34 1.79 16.70
N GLU A 9 8.17 2.01 15.67
CA GLU A 9 8.05 1.32 14.38
C GLU A 9 9.07 0.17 14.25
N GLN A 10 8.69 -0.89 13.54
CA GLN A 10 9.53 -2.06 13.27
C GLN A 10 10.22 -1.93 11.92
N LEU A 11 11.51 -1.56 11.94
CA LEU A 11 12.30 -1.36 10.73
C LEU A 11 12.68 -2.69 10.08
N VAL A 12 12.51 -2.74 8.76
CA VAL A 12 12.90 -3.84 7.88
C VAL A 12 13.67 -3.28 6.70
N SER A 13 14.74 -3.96 6.28
CA SER A 13 15.46 -3.56 5.08
C SER A 13 14.60 -3.79 3.84
N LEU A 14 14.78 -3.02 2.76
CA LEU A 14 14.00 -3.24 1.53
C LEU A 14 14.16 -4.65 0.97
N GLN A 15 15.30 -5.30 1.22
CA GLN A 15 15.56 -6.68 0.78
C GLN A 15 14.70 -7.70 1.52
N GLU A 16 14.34 -7.44 2.77
CA GLU A 16 13.52 -8.33 3.60
C GLU A 16 12.02 -8.11 3.39
N VAL A 17 11.60 -6.96 2.84
CA VAL A 17 10.17 -6.64 2.60
C VAL A 17 9.40 -7.77 1.92
N PRO A 18 9.89 -8.44 0.85
CA PRO A 18 9.17 -9.54 0.20
C PRO A 18 8.77 -10.69 1.13
N ASP A 19 9.46 -10.87 2.26
CA ASP A 19 9.19 -11.93 3.23
C ASP A 19 8.02 -11.61 4.15
N TYR A 20 7.68 -10.33 4.29
CA TYR A 20 6.55 -9.84 5.07
C TYR A 20 5.27 -9.64 4.24
N LEU A 21 5.35 -9.90 2.92
CA LEU A 21 4.23 -9.72 2.00
C LEU A 21 3.58 -11.06 1.63
N PRO A 22 2.27 -11.07 1.35
CA PRO A 22 1.63 -12.26 0.81
C PRO A 22 2.22 -12.64 -0.55
N THR A 23 2.32 -13.95 -0.80
CA THR A 23 2.77 -14.45 -2.10
C THR A 23 1.64 -14.39 -3.14
N ARG A 24 1.99 -14.10 -4.39
CA ARG A 24 1.07 -14.13 -5.53
C ARG A 24 1.41 -15.34 -6.40
N ARG A 25 0.49 -16.30 -6.50
CA ARG A 25 0.70 -17.57 -7.24
C ARG A 25 1.96 -18.31 -6.75
N GLY A 26 2.15 -18.36 -5.43
CA GLY A 26 3.31 -18.98 -4.78
C GLY A 26 4.64 -18.23 -4.94
N LYS A 27 4.65 -17.05 -5.58
CA LYS A 27 5.86 -16.24 -5.76
C LYS A 27 5.83 -15.00 -4.88
N LYS A 28 6.96 -14.70 -4.24
CA LYS A 28 7.18 -13.44 -3.52
C LYS A 28 7.18 -12.26 -4.48
N VAL A 29 6.86 -11.08 -3.96
CA VAL A 29 6.96 -9.82 -4.72
C VAL A 29 8.42 -9.59 -5.06
N HIS A 30 8.72 -9.32 -6.34
CA HIS A 30 10.09 -9.08 -6.77
C HIS A 30 10.64 -7.79 -6.17
N ILE A 31 11.90 -7.79 -5.75
CA ILE A 31 12.56 -6.67 -5.07
C ILE A 31 12.49 -5.35 -5.86
N THR A 32 12.55 -5.40 -7.18
CA THR A 32 12.41 -4.20 -8.03
C THR A 32 11.03 -3.53 -7.91
N THR A 33 9.98 -4.28 -7.56
CA THR A 33 8.67 -3.70 -7.27
C THR A 33 8.70 -2.90 -5.97
N ILE A 34 9.41 -3.38 -4.95
CA ILE A 34 9.59 -2.66 -3.69
C ILE A 34 10.38 -1.37 -3.92
N TYR A 35 11.48 -1.43 -4.67
CA TYR A 35 12.23 -0.23 -5.06
C TYR A 35 11.36 0.75 -5.86
N ARG A 36 10.50 0.26 -6.76
CA ARG A 36 9.57 1.13 -7.50
C ARG A 36 8.59 1.83 -6.56
N TRP A 37 8.03 1.12 -5.57
CA TRP A 37 7.12 1.72 -4.58
C TRP A 37 7.76 2.86 -3.80
N VAL A 38 9.04 2.71 -3.47
CA VAL A 38 9.81 3.72 -2.74
C VAL A 38 10.25 4.89 -3.63
N LEU A 39 10.74 4.62 -4.83
CA LEU A 39 11.36 5.64 -5.69
C LEU A 39 10.34 6.41 -6.53
N LYS A 40 9.29 5.74 -7.01
CA LYS A 40 8.30 6.29 -7.94
C LYS A 40 6.87 6.24 -7.39
N GLY A 41 6.61 5.35 -6.45
CA GLY A 41 5.27 5.05 -5.99
C GLY A 41 4.46 4.23 -6.99
N VAL A 42 3.20 4.02 -6.64
CA VAL A 42 2.17 3.36 -7.46
C VAL A 42 0.81 3.93 -7.08
N ARG A 43 -0.05 4.21 -8.06
CA ARG A 43 -1.43 4.69 -7.83
C ARG A 43 -1.50 5.90 -6.87
N GLY A 44 -0.60 6.87 -7.05
CA GLY A 44 -0.55 8.10 -6.25
C GLY A 44 -0.01 7.95 -4.83
N LYS A 45 0.57 6.79 -4.47
CA LYS A 45 1.16 6.54 -3.15
C LYS A 45 2.62 6.16 -3.28
N VAL A 46 3.45 6.62 -2.35
CA VAL A 46 4.87 6.29 -2.26
C VAL A 46 5.10 5.57 -0.93
N LEU A 47 5.90 4.51 -0.94
CA LEU A 47 6.28 3.80 0.28
C LEU A 47 7.33 4.61 1.03
N GLU A 48 7.02 4.96 2.28
CA GLU A 48 7.93 5.68 3.18
C GLU A 48 9.21 4.87 3.40
N SER A 49 10.37 5.52 3.39
CA SER A 49 11.65 4.87 3.64
C SER A 49 12.70 5.84 4.15
N ALA A 50 13.67 5.32 4.88
CA ALA A 50 14.82 6.06 5.40
C ALA A 50 16.13 5.38 4.98
N LEU A 51 17.19 6.18 4.79
CA LEU A 51 18.54 5.67 4.53
C LEU A 51 19.33 5.69 5.84
N LEU A 52 19.81 4.53 6.28
CA LEU A 52 20.57 4.35 7.52
C LEU A 52 21.82 3.53 7.19
N GLY A 53 23.01 4.13 7.38
CA GLY A 53 24.28 3.45 7.10
C GLY A 53 24.44 2.95 5.66
N GLY A 54 23.87 3.67 4.68
CA GLY A 54 23.91 3.28 3.26
C GLY A 54 22.87 2.22 2.85
N ILE A 55 22.13 1.66 3.80
CA ILE A 55 21.05 0.71 3.54
C ILE A 55 19.71 1.43 3.67
N ARG A 56 18.77 1.10 2.78
CA ARG A 56 17.42 1.66 2.82
C ARG A 56 16.48 0.75 3.60
N TYR A 57 15.77 1.35 4.55
CA TYR A 57 14.81 0.71 5.42
C TYR A 57 13.42 1.30 5.21
N THR A 58 12.40 0.47 5.45
CA THR A 58 11.00 0.86 5.67
C THR A 58 10.58 0.30 7.03
N SER A 59 9.38 0.61 7.49
CA SER A 59 8.77 -0.09 8.63
C SER A 59 7.62 -0.98 8.21
N LEU A 60 7.26 -1.94 9.07
CA LEU A 60 6.04 -2.75 8.91
C LEU A 60 4.79 -1.88 8.98
N GLU A 61 4.80 -0.84 9.82
CA GLU A 61 3.74 0.14 9.97
C GLU A 61 3.61 1.00 8.71
N ALA A 62 4.72 1.45 8.11
CA ALA A 62 4.71 2.13 6.81
C ALA A 62 4.19 1.23 5.69
N LEU A 63 4.57 -0.06 5.68
CA LEU A 63 4.00 -1.04 4.75
C LEU A 63 2.49 -1.18 4.97
N GLN A 64 2.03 -1.23 6.21
CA GLN A 64 0.61 -1.27 6.53
C GLN A 64 -0.10 0.00 6.04
N ARG A 65 0.44 1.20 6.23
CA ARG A 65 -0.13 2.46 5.67
C ARG A 65 -0.18 2.42 4.14
N PHE A 66 0.92 1.99 3.53
CA PHE A 66 1.08 1.97 2.07
C PHE A 66 0.15 0.96 1.39
N LEU A 67 0.09 -0.26 1.93
CA LEU A 67 -0.77 -1.35 1.44
C LEU A 67 -2.23 -1.16 1.87
N GLY A 68 -2.41 -0.66 3.09
CA GLY A 68 -3.68 -0.55 3.78
C GLY A 68 -3.93 0.88 4.24
N THR A 69 -4.33 1.77 3.33
CA THR A 69 -5.35 2.78 3.63
C THR A 69 -5.96 3.31 2.32
N THR A 70 -7.30 3.32 2.25
CA THR A 70 -8.15 4.13 1.34
C THR A 70 -8.30 3.70 -0.13
N THR A 71 -8.69 2.45 -0.42
CA THR A 71 -9.64 2.22 -1.53
C THR A 71 -11.08 2.15 -1.07
N THR A 72 -11.36 2.14 0.24
CA THR A 72 -12.71 2.35 0.76
C THR A 72 -13.27 3.64 0.14
N ASN A 73 -12.50 4.72 0.10
CA ASN A 73 -12.95 6.01 -0.48
C ASN A 73 -12.67 6.22 -1.99
N VAL A 74 -12.26 5.19 -2.74
CA VAL A 74 -12.11 5.30 -4.20
C VAL A 74 -12.96 4.25 -4.89
N GLN A 75 -12.91 3.00 -4.43
CA GLN A 75 -13.74 1.93 -4.95
C GLN A 75 -15.19 2.03 -4.44
N GLU A 76 -15.45 2.37 -3.17
CA GLU A 76 -16.83 2.66 -2.76
C GLU A 76 -17.35 3.92 -3.42
N SER A 77 -16.50 4.92 -3.69
CA SER A 77 -16.90 6.15 -4.37
C SER A 77 -17.24 5.92 -5.83
N HIS A 78 -16.44 5.15 -6.55
CA HIS A 78 -16.76 4.73 -7.91
C HIS A 78 -17.99 3.81 -7.97
N ARG A 79 -18.12 2.89 -6.99
CA ARG A 79 -19.29 2.01 -6.88
C ARG A 79 -20.55 2.79 -6.54
N LYS A 80 -20.48 3.74 -5.60
CA LYS A 80 -21.57 4.68 -5.28
C LYS A 80 -21.92 5.53 -6.48
N ALA A 81 -20.94 6.15 -7.14
CA ALA A 81 -21.17 6.95 -8.34
C ALA A 81 -21.82 6.13 -9.46
N GLN A 82 -21.43 4.86 -9.66
CA GLN A 82 -22.11 3.97 -10.61
C GLN A 82 -23.54 3.66 -10.18
N ILE A 83 -23.77 3.38 -8.90
CA ILE A 83 -25.11 3.13 -8.36
C ILE A 83 -25.98 4.38 -8.52
N ASP A 84 -25.48 5.56 -8.20
CA ASP A 84 -26.18 6.83 -8.31
C ASP A 84 -26.60 7.11 -9.76
N VAL A 85 -25.70 6.89 -10.72
CA VAL A 85 -26.01 7.01 -12.17
C VAL A 85 -27.07 6.00 -12.62
N ILE A 86 -27.01 4.76 -12.11
CA ILE A 86 -28.00 3.72 -12.44
C ILE A 86 -29.37 4.06 -11.85
N LEU A 87 -29.41 4.59 -10.63
CA LEU A 87 -30.64 4.98 -9.94
C LEU A 87 -31.27 6.23 -10.56
N SER A 88 -30.46 7.24 -10.92
CA SER A 88 -30.93 8.45 -11.61
C SER A 88 -31.55 8.12 -12.97
N ASN A 89 -30.91 7.22 -13.74
CA ASN A 89 -31.44 6.75 -15.02
C ASN A 89 -32.76 5.97 -14.88
N ARG A 90 -33.05 5.47 -13.67
CA ARG A 90 -34.29 4.77 -13.32
C ARG A 90 -35.32 5.69 -12.63
N GLY A 91 -35.04 6.99 -12.51
CA GLY A 91 -35.94 7.96 -11.87
C GLY A 91 -36.04 7.83 -10.35
N LEU A 92 -35.12 7.08 -9.72
CA LEU A 92 -35.04 6.92 -8.28
C LEU A 92 -34.00 7.90 -7.74
N THR A 93 -34.43 8.90 -6.97
CA THR A 93 -33.55 9.79 -6.21
C THR A 93 -33.62 9.39 -4.73
N MET A 94 -32.46 9.30 -4.08
CA MET A 94 -32.40 9.03 -2.64
C MET A 94 -32.80 10.30 -1.87
N PRO A 95 -33.54 10.18 -0.74
CA PRO A 95 -33.83 11.31 0.14
C PRO A 95 -32.57 11.87 0.81
#